data_AF-W6S0Y5-F1
#
_entry.id   AF-W6S0Y5-F1
#
_cell.length_a   1.000
_cell.length_b   1.000
_cell.length_c   1.000
_cell.angle_alpha   90.00
_cell.angle_beta   90.00
_cell.angle_gamma   90.00
#
_symmetry.space_group_name_H-M   'P 1'
#
loop_
_entity.id
_entity.type
_entity.pdbx_description
1 polymer ?
#
loop_
_entity_poly.entity_id
_entity_poly.type
_entity_poly.pdbx_seq_one_letter_code
_entity_poly.pdbx_strand_id
1 'polypeptide(L)'
;MVSIIVIICILLLLGVTFIHGYKDEDISVISNSIVNTNVTLAEEEKKINYESQGDSTDSIEFLCWDEINNDVFPRETEAEVEDIYTGKKFKIIRTMGDNHADCETITEDDTKVMKEIFGGFNWSKRPIVLHIGGKNYAASMSGMPHAGVDSAPAFAVVGGLSGGYGYGQNLDTIKNNNMDGVFDVHFINSRRHMEGGISDTVDMEHQKNIDIIRSYVR
;
A
#
# COMPACT_ATOMS: atom_id res chain seq x y z
N MET A 1 -38.11 -29.70 -16.85
CA MET A 1 -38.46 -28.86 -15.69
C MET A 1 -37.76 -27.53 -15.85
N VAL A 2 -38.48 -26.51 -16.30
CA VAL A 2 -37.94 -25.15 -16.40
C VAL A 2 -37.81 -24.64 -14.97
N SER A 3 -36.59 -24.33 -14.56
CA SER A 3 -36.25 -23.99 -13.19
C SER A 3 -36.90 -22.66 -12.79
N ILE A 4 -37.54 -22.67 -11.63
CA ILE A 4 -38.30 -21.57 -11.00
C ILE A 4 -37.48 -20.26 -10.88
N ILE A 5 -36.16 -20.35 -11.01
CA ILE A 5 -35.20 -19.24 -10.95
C ILE A 5 -35.33 -18.24 -12.12
N VAL A 6 -35.80 -18.67 -13.29
CA VAL A 6 -35.94 -17.76 -14.47
C VAL A 6 -37.19 -16.87 -14.37
N ILE A 7 -38.17 -17.23 -13.53
CA ILE A 7 -39.43 -16.48 -13.39
C ILE A 7 -39.25 -15.21 -12.52
N ILE A 8 -38.24 -15.16 -11.65
CA ILE A 8 -38.01 -13.98 -10.80
C ILE A 8 -37.14 -12.92 -11.51
N CYS A 9 -36.24 -13.32 -12.43
CA CYS A 9 -35.41 -12.37 -13.18
C CYS A 9 -36.14 -11.66 -14.34
N ILE A 10 -37.32 -12.11 -14.77
CA ILE A 10 -38.09 -11.46 -15.87
C ILE A 10 -39.00 -10.33 -15.36
N LEU A 11 -39.19 -10.19 -14.04
CA LEU A 11 -40.06 -9.17 -13.45
C LEU A 11 -39.38 -7.83 -13.12
N LEU A 12 -38.07 -7.69 -13.36
CA LEU A 12 -37.31 -6.46 -13.08
C LEU A 12 -36.97 -5.63 -14.33
N LEU A 13 -37.41 -6.03 -15.53
CA LEU A 13 -37.18 -5.30 -16.78
C LEU A 13 -38.40 -4.54 -17.33
N LEU A 14 -39.53 -4.55 -16.63
CA LEU A 14 -40.69 -3.73 -16.96
C LEU A 14 -41.15 -2.99 -15.70
N GLY A 15 -41.13 -1.66 -15.80
CA GLY A 15 -41.39 -0.74 -14.70
C GLY A 15 -42.65 -1.06 -13.91
N VAL A 16 -42.50 -0.95 -12.59
CA VAL A 16 -43.50 -0.77 -11.53
C VAL A 16 -44.95 -0.75 -12.00
N THR A 17 -45.76 -1.70 -11.54
CA THR A 17 -47.17 -1.43 -11.22
C THR A 17 -47.70 -2.41 -10.17
N PHE A 18 -48.11 -1.83 -9.04
CA PHE A 18 -49.03 -2.33 -8.02
C PHE A 18 -48.78 -3.72 -7.39
N ILE A 19 -48.18 -3.71 -6.20
CA ILE A 19 -48.44 -4.72 -5.17
C ILE A 19 -49.27 -4.05 -4.09
N HIS A 20 -50.60 -4.11 -4.22
CA HIS A 20 -51.52 -3.70 -3.16
C HIS A 20 -51.53 -4.84 -2.13
N GLY A 21 -50.87 -4.67 -0.98
CA GLY A 21 -50.97 -5.63 0.13
C GLY A 21 -49.74 -5.86 1.01
N TYR A 22 -48.57 -5.28 0.69
CA TYR A 22 -47.39 -5.38 1.55
C TYR A 22 -47.25 -4.11 2.40
N LYS A 23 -47.01 -4.26 3.71
CA LYS A 23 -46.79 -3.12 4.61
C LYS A 23 -45.37 -2.59 4.40
N ASP A 24 -45.16 -1.30 4.66
CA ASP A 24 -43.86 -0.62 4.46
C ASP A 24 -42.70 -1.30 5.19
N GLU A 25 -42.98 -1.95 6.32
CA GLU A 25 -42.02 -2.76 7.09
C GLU A 25 -41.43 -3.93 6.28
N ASP A 26 -42.24 -4.60 5.46
CA ASP A 26 -41.81 -5.76 4.67
C ASP A 26 -40.90 -5.36 3.49
N ILE A 27 -41.15 -4.19 2.88
CA ILE A 27 -40.35 -3.65 1.77
C ILE A 27 -38.93 -3.28 2.25
N SER A 28 -38.83 -2.76 3.47
CA SER A 28 -37.53 -2.40 4.09
C SER A 28 -36.67 -3.63 4.38
N VAL A 29 -37.29 -4.73 4.82
CA VAL A 29 -36.62 -6.01 5.09
C VAL A 29 -36.10 -6.63 3.79
N ILE A 30 -36.92 -6.63 2.73
CA ILE A 30 -36.53 -7.15 1.42
C ILE A 30 -35.35 -6.35 0.85
N SER A 31 -35.39 -5.01 0.95
CA SER A 31 -34.31 -4.14 0.47
C SER A 31 -32.99 -4.40 1.18
N ASN A 32 -33.01 -4.54 2.51
CA ASN A 32 -31.81 -4.82 3.30
C ASN A 32 -31.24 -6.22 3.00
N SER A 33 -32.11 -7.23 2.80
CA SER A 33 -31.66 -8.57 2.42
C SER A 33 -30.96 -8.56 1.07
N ILE A 34 -31.49 -7.85 0.07
CA ILE A 34 -30.89 -7.76 -1.28
C ILE A 34 -29.53 -7.06 -1.22
N VAL A 35 -29.41 -5.96 -0.45
CA VAL A 35 -28.14 -5.26 -0.26
C VAL A 35 -27.10 -6.17 0.39
N ASN A 36 -27.47 -6.91 1.44
CA ASN A 36 -26.55 -7.83 2.11
C ASN A 36 -26.07 -8.97 1.19
N THR A 37 -26.97 -9.52 0.36
CA THR A 37 -26.61 -10.56 -0.63
C THR A 37 -25.63 -10.04 -1.68
N ASN A 38 -25.81 -8.80 -2.17
CA ASN A 38 -24.90 -8.21 -3.15
C ASN A 38 -23.51 -7.92 -2.56
N VAL A 39 -23.43 -7.52 -1.29
CA VAL A 39 -22.15 -7.33 -0.58
C VAL A 39 -21.41 -8.66 -0.44
N THR A 40 -22.11 -9.73 -0.05
CA THR A 40 -21.50 -11.07 0.09
C THR A 40 -21.01 -11.62 -1.25
N LEU A 41 -21.79 -11.45 -2.32
CA LEU A 41 -21.37 -11.88 -3.67
C LEU A 41 -20.15 -11.11 -4.17
N ALA A 42 -20.05 -9.80 -3.91
CA ALA A 42 -18.87 -9.01 -4.28
C ALA A 42 -17.61 -9.41 -3.48
N GLU A 43 -17.78 -9.77 -2.20
CA GLU A 43 -16.70 -10.33 -1.37
C GLU A 43 -16.26 -11.71 -1.87
N GLU A 44 -17.20 -12.57 -2.26
CA GLU A 44 -16.92 -13.89 -2.83
C GLU A 44 -16.29 -13.80 -4.23
N GLU A 45 -16.74 -12.91 -5.11
CA GLU A 45 -16.11 -12.67 -6.42
C GLU A 45 -14.67 -12.15 -6.28
N LYS A 46 -14.41 -11.28 -5.29
CA LYS A 46 -13.04 -10.85 -4.95
C LYS A 46 -12.17 -12.01 -4.47
N LYS A 47 -12.75 -12.96 -3.72
CA LYS A 47 -12.08 -14.16 -3.23
C LYS A 47 -11.79 -15.16 -4.36
N ILE A 48 -12.73 -15.39 -5.27
CA ILE A 48 -12.60 -16.31 -6.42
C ILE A 48 -11.58 -15.78 -7.44
N ASN A 49 -11.53 -14.47 -7.69
CA ASN A 49 -10.50 -13.88 -8.54
C ASN A 49 -9.08 -14.03 -7.95
N TYR A 50 -8.95 -14.14 -6.63
CA TYR A 50 -7.67 -14.39 -5.96
C TYR A 50 -7.28 -15.88 -5.94
N GLU A 51 -8.27 -16.79 -5.89
CA GLU A 51 -8.05 -18.25 -5.83
C GLU A 51 -7.72 -18.91 -7.19
N SER A 52 -7.78 -18.20 -8.32
CA SER A 52 -7.58 -18.78 -9.68
C SER A 52 -6.18 -18.62 -10.30
N GLN A 53 -5.18 -18.15 -9.55
CA GLN A 53 -3.77 -18.16 -9.96
C GLN A 53 -3.02 -19.26 -9.18
N GLY A 54 -2.78 -20.39 -9.84
CA GLY A 54 -2.06 -21.51 -9.25
C GLY A 54 -0.53 -21.44 -9.43
N ASP A 55 0.16 -21.76 -8.34
CA ASP A 55 1.48 -22.43 -8.24
C ASP A 55 2.78 -21.61 -8.03
N SER A 56 2.85 -20.92 -6.89
CA SER A 56 3.92 -21.08 -5.87
C SER A 56 3.39 -20.54 -4.54
N THR A 57 3.51 -21.27 -3.44
CA THR A 57 3.16 -20.71 -2.11
C THR A 57 4.28 -19.77 -1.67
N ASP A 58 4.19 -18.56 -2.17
CA ASP A 58 5.07 -17.40 -2.00
C ASP A 58 4.90 -16.83 -0.57
N SER A 59 5.37 -17.57 0.44
CA SER A 59 5.27 -17.15 1.85
C SER A 59 5.91 -15.78 2.07
N ILE A 60 5.17 -14.88 2.73
CA ILE A 60 5.70 -13.57 3.12
C ILE A 60 6.50 -13.71 4.42
N GLU A 61 7.78 -13.37 4.36
CA GLU A 61 8.70 -13.38 5.49
C GLU A 61 8.59 -12.08 6.30
N PHE A 62 8.66 -12.20 7.62
CA PHE A 62 8.58 -11.10 8.57
C PHE A 62 9.94 -10.97 9.26
N LEU A 63 10.75 -10.02 8.81
CA LEU A 63 12.11 -9.82 9.32
C LEU A 63 12.21 -8.54 10.16
N CYS A 64 13.05 -8.59 11.17
CA CYS A 64 13.46 -7.41 11.92
C CYS A 64 14.46 -6.57 11.10
N TRP A 65 14.58 -5.28 11.47
CA TRP A 65 15.51 -4.36 10.82
C TRP A 65 16.95 -4.91 10.72
N ASP A 66 17.45 -5.51 11.79
CA ASP A 66 18.81 -6.03 11.83
C ASP A 66 19.03 -7.23 10.89
N GLU A 67 17.97 -7.97 10.57
CA GLU A 67 18.03 -9.13 9.68
C GLU A 67 17.93 -8.72 8.19
N ILE A 68 17.15 -7.68 7.90
CA ILE A 68 16.91 -7.24 6.52
C ILE A 68 17.98 -6.25 6.02
N ASN A 69 18.53 -5.38 6.89
CA ASN A 69 19.19 -4.16 6.42
C ASN A 69 20.48 -4.36 5.62
N ASN A 70 21.24 -5.43 5.83
CA ASN A 70 22.53 -5.65 5.18
C ASN A 70 22.52 -6.90 4.29
N ASP A 71 21.77 -7.92 4.69
CA ASP A 71 21.82 -9.22 4.04
C ASP A 71 20.76 -9.37 2.93
N VAL A 72 19.60 -8.70 3.08
CA VAL A 72 18.45 -8.87 2.18
C VAL A 72 18.18 -7.62 1.36
N PHE A 73 18.17 -6.46 2.00
CA PHE A 73 17.86 -5.17 1.36
C PHE A 73 18.94 -4.12 1.65
N PRO A 74 20.23 -4.36 1.31
CA PRO A 74 21.28 -3.36 1.44
C PRO A 74 21.02 -2.15 0.54
N ARG A 75 21.75 -1.06 0.78
CA ARG A 75 21.73 0.10 -0.12
C ARG A 75 22.09 -0.32 -1.56
N GLU A 76 21.56 0.41 -2.52
CA GLU A 76 21.62 0.13 -3.97
C GLU A 76 20.84 -1.11 -4.41
N THR A 77 20.01 -1.69 -3.52
CA THR A 77 19.13 -2.82 -3.88
C THR A 77 17.80 -2.29 -4.41
N GLU A 78 17.40 -2.77 -5.59
CA GLU A 78 16.07 -2.57 -6.14
C GLU A 78 15.06 -3.55 -5.54
N ALA A 79 13.82 -3.10 -5.37
CA ALA A 79 12.69 -3.91 -4.95
C ALA A 79 11.43 -3.50 -5.72
N GLU A 80 10.50 -4.45 -5.91
CA GLU A 80 9.13 -4.13 -6.29
C GLU A 80 8.28 -4.05 -5.02
N VAL A 81 7.58 -2.93 -4.85
CA VAL A 81 6.59 -2.72 -3.78
C VAL A 81 5.25 -3.23 -4.26
N GLU A 82 4.51 -3.93 -3.42
CA GLU A 82 3.07 -4.17 -3.54
C GLU A 82 2.33 -3.54 -2.36
N ASP A 83 1.41 -2.60 -2.62
CA ASP A 83 0.54 -2.02 -1.59
C ASP A 83 -0.61 -2.97 -1.26
N ILE A 84 -0.68 -3.45 -0.02
CA ILE A 84 -1.63 -4.49 0.40
C ILE A 84 -3.09 -4.09 0.20
N TYR A 85 -3.41 -2.81 0.37
CA TYR A 85 -4.81 -2.37 0.28
C TYR A 85 -5.30 -2.21 -1.17
N THR A 86 -4.42 -1.83 -2.10
CA THR A 86 -4.80 -1.55 -3.49
C THR A 86 -4.35 -2.63 -4.48
N GLY A 87 -3.37 -3.45 -4.11
CA GLY A 87 -2.69 -4.41 -4.99
C GLY A 87 -1.81 -3.74 -6.06
N LYS A 88 -1.64 -2.41 -6.02
CA LYS A 88 -0.80 -1.69 -6.98
C LYS A 88 0.67 -1.94 -6.69
N LYS A 89 1.47 -2.01 -7.76
CA LYS A 89 2.90 -2.27 -7.69
C LYS A 89 3.72 -1.20 -8.37
N PHE A 90 4.89 -0.91 -7.80
CA PHE A 90 5.87 0.03 -8.36
C PHE A 90 7.27 -0.31 -7.86
N LYS A 91 8.31 0.16 -8.56
CA LYS A 91 9.69 -0.14 -8.24
C LYS A 91 10.37 0.96 -7.46
N ILE A 92 11.23 0.52 -6.53
CA ILE A 92 12.00 1.38 -5.65
C ILE A 92 13.44 0.88 -5.60
N ILE A 93 14.34 1.76 -5.19
CA ILE A 93 15.70 1.40 -4.77
C ILE A 93 15.94 1.96 -3.38
N ARG A 94 16.61 1.20 -2.52
CA ARG A 94 17.11 1.73 -1.25
C ARG A 94 18.38 2.54 -1.52
N THR A 95 18.39 3.81 -1.15
CA THR A 95 19.54 4.69 -1.39
C THR A 95 20.27 5.01 -0.09
N MET A 96 19.55 5.24 1.01
CA MET A 96 20.13 5.58 2.32
C MET A 96 19.47 4.80 3.48
N GLY A 97 19.33 5.42 4.65
CA GLY A 97 18.70 4.86 5.84
C GLY A 97 19.62 4.02 6.73
N ASP A 98 19.61 4.30 8.04
CA ASP A 98 20.37 3.59 9.09
C ASP A 98 19.46 2.88 10.12
N ASN A 99 18.33 3.49 10.47
CA ASN A 99 17.36 2.94 11.41
C ASN A 99 16.13 2.31 10.72
N HIS A 100 15.94 2.64 9.45
CA HIS A 100 14.99 2.12 8.49
C HIS A 100 15.57 2.31 7.08
N ALA A 101 14.86 1.90 6.04
CA ALA A 101 15.34 2.04 4.67
C ALA A 101 14.81 3.35 4.05
N ASP A 102 15.73 4.23 3.66
CA ASP A 102 15.39 5.41 2.87
C ASP A 102 15.41 5.00 1.40
N CYS A 103 14.26 5.13 0.75
CA CYS A 103 14.05 4.61 -0.59
C CYS A 103 13.65 5.72 -1.57
N GLU A 104 13.94 5.49 -2.84
CA GLU A 104 13.51 6.33 -3.94
C GLU A 104 12.78 5.49 -4.98
N THR A 105 11.72 6.02 -5.58
CA THR A 105 11.13 5.38 -6.76
C THR A 105 12.08 5.49 -7.96
N ILE A 106 12.16 4.44 -8.78
CA ILE A 106 13.15 4.35 -9.85
C ILE A 106 12.79 5.23 -11.04
N THR A 107 11.50 5.32 -11.39
CA THR A 107 11.03 6.06 -12.56
C THR A 107 9.87 7.01 -12.22
N GLU A 108 9.55 7.92 -13.15
CA GLU A 108 8.38 8.79 -13.00
C GLU A 108 7.05 8.03 -13.01
N ASP A 109 6.98 6.89 -13.70
CA ASP A 109 5.80 6.02 -13.68
C ASP A 109 5.63 5.35 -12.32
N ASP A 110 6.73 4.94 -11.68
CA ASP A 110 6.71 4.40 -10.31
C ASP A 110 6.23 5.46 -9.31
N THR A 111 6.75 6.69 -9.43
CA THR A 111 6.27 7.83 -8.64
C THR A 111 4.77 8.07 -8.85
N LYS A 112 4.31 8.00 -10.10
CA LYS A 112 2.88 8.19 -10.41
C LYS A 112 2.03 7.13 -9.72
N VAL A 113 2.44 5.86 -9.74
CA VAL A 113 1.72 4.79 -9.02
C VAL A 113 1.71 5.05 -7.51
N MET A 114 2.84 5.44 -6.93
CA MET A 114 2.90 5.81 -5.52
C MET A 114 1.91 6.94 -5.20
N LYS A 115 1.86 7.99 -6.01
CA LYS A 115 0.89 9.09 -5.83
C LYS A 115 -0.56 8.62 -5.96
N GLU A 116 -0.86 7.68 -6.85
CA GLU A 116 -2.20 7.12 -6.96
C GLU A 116 -2.60 6.29 -5.73
N ILE A 117 -1.66 5.57 -5.11
CA ILE A 117 -1.90 4.80 -3.88
C ILE A 117 -2.26 5.74 -2.71
N PHE A 118 -1.55 6.87 -2.60
CA PHE A 118 -1.67 7.80 -1.49
C PHE A 118 -2.68 8.94 -1.72
N GLY A 119 -3.15 9.16 -2.95
CA GLY A 119 -3.95 10.34 -3.32
C GLY A 119 -3.11 11.63 -3.39
N GLY A 120 -1.85 11.51 -3.78
CA GLY A 120 -0.80 12.54 -3.66
C GLY A 120 0.14 12.27 -2.49
N PHE A 121 1.28 12.96 -2.44
CA PHE A 121 2.27 12.75 -1.37
C PHE A 121 1.74 13.22 -0.02
N ASN A 122 1.89 12.38 0.99
CA ASN A 122 1.51 12.67 2.37
C ASN A 122 2.15 11.69 3.36
N TRP A 123 2.17 12.04 4.64
CA TRP A 123 2.81 11.26 5.70
C TRP A 123 1.99 10.06 6.21
N SER A 124 0.91 9.66 5.52
CA SER A 124 0.22 8.43 5.90
C SER A 124 1.12 7.22 5.64
N LYS A 125 0.88 6.16 6.40
CA LYS A 125 1.67 4.94 6.37
C LYS A 125 0.81 3.79 5.89
N ARG A 126 1.38 2.90 5.09
CA ARG A 126 0.64 1.78 4.51
C ARG A 126 1.39 0.45 4.66
N PRO A 127 0.68 -0.67 4.81
CA PRO A 127 1.27 -2.00 4.76
C PRO A 127 1.64 -2.37 3.33
N ILE A 128 2.86 -2.86 3.15
CA ILE A 128 3.38 -3.26 1.85
C ILE A 128 4.10 -4.60 1.92
N VAL A 129 4.23 -5.25 0.77
CA VAL A 129 5.16 -6.35 0.55
C VAL A 129 6.26 -5.87 -0.37
N LEU A 130 7.51 -6.14 -0.02
CA LEU A 130 8.64 -6.00 -0.94
C LEU A 130 8.95 -7.34 -1.58
N HIS A 131 9.03 -7.34 -2.91
CA HIS A 131 9.52 -8.46 -3.69
C HIS A 131 11.00 -8.24 -4.01
N ILE A 132 11.87 -9.08 -3.45
CA ILE A 132 13.33 -8.99 -3.60
C ILE A 132 13.86 -10.40 -3.87
N GLY A 133 14.56 -10.59 -4.99
CA GLY A 133 15.22 -11.87 -5.30
C GLY A 133 14.29 -13.09 -5.33
N GLY A 134 13.02 -12.91 -5.73
CA GLY A 134 12.02 -13.99 -5.75
C GLY A 134 11.46 -14.36 -4.37
N LYS A 135 11.69 -13.53 -3.35
CA LYS A 135 11.11 -13.65 -2.01
C LYS A 135 10.28 -12.42 -1.66
N ASN A 136 9.37 -12.60 -0.70
CA ASN A 136 8.39 -11.61 -0.31
C ASN A 136 8.60 -11.21 1.15
N TYR A 137 8.71 -9.92 1.43
CA TYR A 137 9.02 -9.40 2.77
C TYR A 137 7.98 -8.39 3.23
N ALA A 138 7.44 -8.59 4.43
CA ALA A 138 6.48 -7.68 5.05
C ALA A 138 7.16 -6.38 5.51
N ALA A 139 6.62 -5.23 5.11
CA ALA A 139 7.11 -3.91 5.49
C ALA A 139 5.96 -2.89 5.60
N SER A 140 6.31 -1.65 5.95
CA SER A 140 5.40 -0.51 5.89
C SER A 140 6.11 0.70 5.31
N MET A 141 5.46 1.44 4.40
CA MET A 141 6.03 2.65 3.81
C MET A 141 5.26 3.92 4.20
N SER A 142 5.98 5.04 4.19
CA SER A 142 5.43 6.41 4.25
C SER A 142 5.22 6.99 2.85
N GLY A 143 4.17 7.78 2.65
CA GLY A 143 3.82 8.33 1.34
C GLY A 143 4.47 9.68 0.97
N MET A 144 5.39 10.20 1.78
CA MET A 144 5.98 11.53 1.59
C MET A 144 7.48 11.45 1.32
N PRO A 145 7.92 11.75 0.08
CA PRO A 145 9.32 12.03 -0.21
C PRO A 145 9.79 13.28 0.53
N HIS A 146 11.01 13.23 1.07
CA HIS A 146 11.58 14.31 1.88
C HIS A 146 13.10 14.38 1.79
N ALA A 147 13.65 15.47 2.33
CA ALA A 147 15.09 15.76 2.36
C ALA A 147 15.76 15.84 0.97
N GLY A 148 14.99 16.11 -0.09
CA GLY A 148 15.48 16.13 -1.46
C GLY A 148 15.17 17.41 -2.24
N VAL A 149 15.93 17.64 -3.30
CA VAL A 149 15.64 18.63 -4.34
C VAL A 149 16.25 18.20 -5.68
N ASP A 150 15.40 18.10 -6.70
CA ASP A 150 15.78 17.58 -8.02
C ASP A 150 16.78 18.46 -8.76
N SER A 151 16.63 19.78 -8.62
CA SER A 151 17.48 20.76 -9.30
C SER A 151 18.93 20.85 -8.82
N ALA A 152 19.29 20.18 -7.72
CA ALA A 152 20.65 20.20 -7.17
C ALA A 152 21.33 18.81 -7.24
N PRO A 153 22.67 18.74 -7.28
CA PRO A 153 23.38 17.48 -7.19
C PRO A 153 23.02 16.70 -5.92
N ALA A 154 22.99 15.38 -6.02
CA ALA A 154 22.88 14.49 -4.87
C ALA A 154 24.01 14.79 -3.86
N PHE A 155 23.69 14.70 -2.57
CA PHE A 155 24.58 14.94 -1.44
C PHE A 155 25.13 16.36 -1.28
N ALA A 156 24.78 17.30 -2.16
CA ALA A 156 25.08 18.70 -1.97
C ALA A 156 24.32 19.25 -0.76
N VAL A 157 24.92 20.18 -0.03
CA VAL A 157 24.22 20.88 1.05
C VAL A 157 23.51 22.09 0.46
N VAL A 158 22.17 22.07 0.51
CA VAL A 158 21.30 23.05 -0.16
C VAL A 158 20.07 23.37 0.68
N GLY A 159 19.41 24.47 0.34
CA GLY A 159 18.12 24.85 0.92
C GLY A 159 16.95 24.43 0.03
N GLY A 160 15.74 24.47 0.59
CA GLY A 160 14.52 24.12 -0.11
C GLY A 160 14.27 22.61 -0.21
N LEU A 161 14.81 21.83 0.74
CA LEU A 161 14.57 20.38 0.76
C LEU A 161 13.07 20.07 0.96
N SER A 162 12.60 19.07 0.20
CA SER A 162 11.25 18.54 0.23
C SER A 162 10.87 18.00 1.62
N GLY A 163 9.56 17.78 1.83
CA GLY A 163 9.06 17.29 3.12
C GLY A 163 9.13 18.29 4.28
N GLY A 164 9.59 19.53 4.04
CA GLY A 164 9.76 20.55 5.08
C GLY A 164 11.13 20.52 5.78
N TYR A 165 12.10 19.80 5.22
CA TYR A 165 13.44 19.66 5.80
C TYR A 165 14.31 20.93 5.71
N GLY A 166 13.88 21.92 4.93
CA GLY A 166 14.50 23.24 4.91
C GLY A 166 15.90 23.20 4.29
N TYR A 167 16.95 23.19 5.10
CA TYR A 167 18.34 23.23 4.67
C TYR A 167 19.11 22.03 5.19
N GLY A 168 19.81 21.33 4.32
CA GLY A 168 20.53 20.12 4.68
C GLY A 168 21.19 19.44 3.48
N GLN A 169 21.60 18.20 3.68
CA GLN A 169 22.12 17.37 2.60
C GLN A 169 20.98 16.94 1.67
N ASN A 170 21.20 17.07 0.36
CA ASN A 170 20.26 16.64 -0.67
C ASN A 170 20.26 15.11 -0.78
N LEU A 171 19.23 14.46 -0.27
CA LEU A 171 19.05 13.01 -0.33
C LEU A 171 18.38 12.54 -1.63
N ASP A 172 18.16 13.44 -2.58
CA ASP A 172 17.60 13.09 -3.87
C ASP A 172 18.69 12.60 -4.82
N THR A 173 18.79 11.29 -5.01
CA THR A 173 19.84 10.65 -5.82
C THR A 173 19.37 10.33 -7.23
N ILE A 174 18.07 10.06 -7.41
CA ILE A 174 17.44 9.82 -8.71
C ILE A 174 16.79 11.09 -9.20
N LYS A 175 17.25 11.57 -10.36
CA LYS A 175 16.75 12.83 -10.95
C LYS A 175 15.64 12.61 -11.95
N ASN A 176 14.71 13.55 -12.01
CA ASN A 176 13.58 13.60 -12.94
C ASN A 176 12.62 12.40 -12.82
N ASN A 177 12.48 11.79 -11.63
CA ASN A 177 11.42 10.83 -11.34
C ASN A 177 10.13 11.52 -10.83
N ASN A 178 10.10 12.86 -10.72
CA ASN A 178 8.99 13.62 -10.12
C ASN A 178 8.77 13.35 -8.62
N MET A 179 9.81 12.88 -7.92
CA MET A 179 9.83 12.58 -6.51
C MET A 179 11.13 13.12 -5.89
N ASP A 180 11.04 14.25 -5.18
CA ASP A 180 12.23 14.88 -4.64
C ASP A 180 12.62 14.26 -3.29
N GLY A 181 13.70 13.48 -3.26
CA GLY A 181 14.26 12.91 -2.04
C GLY A 181 13.74 11.53 -1.69
N VAL A 182 13.92 11.11 -0.44
CA VAL A 182 13.66 9.74 0.01
C VAL A 182 12.33 9.60 0.71
N PHE A 183 11.77 8.40 0.74
CA PHE A 183 10.65 8.04 1.61
C PHE A 183 10.98 6.79 2.44
N ASP A 184 10.34 6.69 3.60
CA ASP A 184 10.68 5.67 4.60
C ASP A 184 10.03 4.32 4.26
N VAL A 185 10.82 3.26 4.38
CA VAL A 185 10.34 1.88 4.46
C VAL A 185 10.82 1.24 5.77
N HIS A 186 9.85 0.86 6.58
CA HIS A 186 10.02 0.29 7.90
C HIS A 186 9.76 -1.22 7.94
N PHE A 187 10.59 -1.92 8.70
CA PHE A 187 10.47 -3.34 9.04
C PHE A 187 10.24 -3.52 10.54
N ILE A 188 10.14 -4.76 11.02
CA ILE A 188 9.91 -5.05 12.44
C ILE A 188 11.06 -4.43 13.26
N ASN A 189 10.71 -3.73 14.34
CA ASN A 189 11.65 -3.06 15.25
C ASN A 189 12.55 -1.97 14.61
N SER A 190 12.31 -1.58 13.36
CA SER A 190 12.94 -0.39 12.79
C SER A 190 12.53 0.87 13.56
N ARG A 191 13.40 1.89 13.54
CA ARG A 191 13.22 3.12 14.32
C ARG A 191 13.17 4.33 13.40
N ARG A 192 12.51 5.39 13.85
CA ARG A 192 12.60 6.70 13.18
C ARG A 192 13.95 7.37 13.44
N HIS A 193 14.23 8.43 12.70
CA HIS A 193 15.33 9.33 13.00
C HIS A 193 15.03 10.19 14.24
N MET A 194 16.10 10.68 14.86
CA MET A 194 15.99 11.69 15.92
C MET A 194 15.88 13.07 15.28
N GLU A 195 14.71 13.68 15.38
CA GLU A 195 14.43 15.01 14.82
C GLU A 195 13.85 15.93 15.90
N GLY A 196 14.37 17.16 16.01
CA GLY A 196 13.75 18.19 16.88
C GLY A 196 13.55 17.80 18.36
N GLY A 197 14.37 16.89 18.91
CA GLY A 197 14.26 16.39 20.29
C GLY A 197 13.37 15.15 20.45
N ILE A 198 12.89 14.59 19.35
CA ILE A 198 12.13 13.35 19.29
C ILE A 198 13.12 12.17 19.33
N SER A 199 12.97 11.25 20.28
CA SER A 199 13.85 10.08 20.44
C SER A 199 13.76 9.10 19.26
N ASP A 200 14.87 8.39 19.03
CA ASP A 200 15.02 7.26 18.11
C ASP A 200 14.21 6.04 18.60
N THR A 201 12.90 6.13 18.45
CA THR A 201 11.97 5.10 18.93
C THR A 201 11.42 4.28 17.78
N VAL A 202 10.96 3.08 18.10
CA VAL A 202 10.14 2.29 17.19
C VAL A 202 8.86 3.07 16.87
N ASP A 203 8.52 3.17 15.59
CA ASP A 203 7.26 3.78 15.14
C ASP A 203 6.13 2.73 15.18
N MET A 204 5.24 2.88 16.16
CA MET A 204 4.15 1.93 16.38
C MET A 204 3.11 1.90 15.27
N GLU A 205 2.98 2.94 14.45
CA GLU A 205 2.05 2.93 13.32
C GLU A 205 2.61 2.07 12.18
N HIS A 206 3.92 2.17 11.90
CA HIS A 206 4.59 1.24 10.99
C HIS A 206 4.50 -0.21 11.49
N GLN A 207 4.72 -0.45 12.79
CA GLN A 207 4.59 -1.82 13.34
C GLN A 207 3.17 -2.38 13.18
N LYS A 208 2.14 -1.56 13.43
CA LYS A 208 0.74 -1.97 13.21
C LYS A 208 0.46 -2.31 11.75
N ASN A 209 0.98 -1.54 10.80
CA ASN A 209 0.83 -1.84 9.38
C ASN A 209 1.49 -3.18 9.03
N ILE A 210 2.70 -3.43 9.53
CA ILE A 210 3.35 -4.73 9.33
C ILE A 210 2.48 -5.85 9.93
N ASP A 211 1.91 -5.66 11.12
CA ASP A 211 1.04 -6.66 11.75
C ASP A 211 -0.24 -6.94 10.93
N ILE A 212 -0.81 -5.94 10.23
CA ILE A 212 -1.97 -6.12 9.36
C ILE A 212 -1.69 -7.17 8.28
N ILE A 213 -0.47 -7.23 7.75
CA ILE A 213 -0.09 -8.18 6.70
C ILE A 213 -0.33 -9.63 7.14
N ARG A 214 -0.14 -9.95 8.43
CA ARG A 214 -0.42 -11.31 8.96
C ARG A 214 -1.86 -11.76 8.74
N SER A 215 -2.80 -10.83 8.60
CA SER A 215 -4.21 -11.17 8.34
C SER A 215 -4.54 -11.40 6.87
N TYR A 216 -3.66 -10.95 5.95
CA TYR A 216 -3.80 -11.09 4.50
C TYR A 216 -3.12 -12.34 3.94
N VAL A 217 -2.19 -12.93 4.70
CA VAL A 217 -1.51 -14.18 4.35
C VAL A 217 -2.18 -15.31 5.12
N ARG A 218 -2.96 -16.16 4.44
CA ARG A 218 -3.57 -17.38 5.00
C ARG A 218 -3.19 -18.59 4.19
#